data_AF-X0VI73-F1
#
_entry.id   AF-X0VI73-F1
#
_cell.length_a   1.000
_cell.length_b   1.000
_cell.length_c   1.000
_cell.angle_alpha   90.00
_cell.angle_beta   90.00
_cell.angle_gamma   90.00
#
_symmetry.space_group_name_H-M   'P 1'
#
loop_
_entity.id
_entity.type
_entity.pdbx_description
1 polymer ?
#
loop_
_entity_poly.entity_id
_entity_poly.type
_entity_poly.pdbx_seq_one_letter_code
_entity_poly.pdbx_strand_id
1 'polypeptide(L)'
;QEQVDRRESLQQALKKAAEVPYRTAEACYRVLELNRKLPGIGNPSAVSDVAVSVRLAEAGLQSALYNVDINCNYIKDEDYTKKYRAQRVKLAEKARLMQEEIICAVRTMLQG
;
A
#
# COMPACT_ATOMS: atom_id res chain seq x y z
N GLN A 1 24.12 -25.34 18.99
CA GLN A 1 22.67 -25.43 18.74
C GLN A 1 21.96 -24.11 19.03
N GLU A 2 22.03 -23.58 20.27
CA GLU A 2 21.36 -22.35 20.72
C GLU A 2 21.53 -21.11 19.80
N GLN A 3 22.73 -20.86 19.26
CA GLN A 3 22.98 -19.72 18.38
C GLN A 3 22.33 -19.87 16.98
N VAL A 4 22.20 -21.11 16.49
CA VAL A 4 21.58 -21.41 15.20
C VAL A 4 20.06 -21.25 15.32
N ASP A 5 19.48 -21.80 16.38
CA ASP A 5 18.03 -21.72 16.65
C ASP A 5 17.57 -20.27 16.88
N ARG A 6 18.40 -19.46 17.56
CA ARG A 6 18.16 -18.02 17.74
C ARG A 6 18.20 -17.25 16.41
N ARG A 7 19.13 -17.60 15.52
CA ARG A 7 19.27 -16.95 14.21
C ARG A 7 18.08 -17.26 13.31
N GLU A 8 17.59 -18.49 13.31
CA GLU A 8 16.40 -18.88 12.55
C GLU A 8 15.14 -18.21 13.08
N SER A 9 14.96 -18.19 14.41
CA SER A 9 13.84 -17.51 15.06
C SER A 9 13.79 -16.02 14.72
N LEU A 10 14.95 -15.35 14.70
CA LEU A 10 15.06 -13.94 14.29
C LEU A 10 14.64 -13.74 12.82
N GLN A 11 15.09 -14.61 11.91
CA GLN A 11 14.72 -14.50 10.49
C GLN A 11 13.22 -14.72 10.27
N GLN A 12 12.59 -15.62 11.01
CA GLN A 12 11.14 -15.80 10.97
C GLN A 12 10.39 -14.58 11.52
N ALA A 13 10.88 -13.97 12.59
CA ALA A 13 10.31 -12.73 13.13
C ALA A 13 10.39 -11.58 12.12
N LEU A 14 11.52 -11.43 11.41
CA LEU A 14 11.68 -10.42 10.36
C LEU A 14 10.73 -10.63 9.18
N LYS A 15 10.51 -11.87 8.74
CA LYS A 15 9.52 -12.19 7.70
C LYS A 15 8.12 -11.74 8.12
N LYS A 16 7.66 -12.13 9.31
CA LYS A 16 6.37 -11.68 9.86
C LYS A 16 6.30 -10.16 10.00
N ALA A 17 7.39 -9.52 10.41
CA ALA A 17 7.46 -8.07 10.51
C ALA A 17 7.34 -7.35 9.15
N ALA A 18 7.77 -7.98 8.05
CA ALA A 18 7.58 -7.46 6.69
C ALA A 18 6.14 -7.66 6.17
N GLU A 19 5.42 -8.69 6.63
CA GLU A 19 4.03 -8.97 6.21
C GLU A 19 3.05 -7.90 6.71
N VAL A 20 3.23 -7.43 7.95
CA VAL A 20 2.36 -6.43 8.58
C VAL A 20 2.25 -5.14 7.75
N PRO A 21 3.36 -4.45 7.40
CA PRO A 21 3.29 -3.25 6.57
C PRO A 21 2.79 -3.54 5.15
N TYR A 22 3.07 -4.72 4.59
CA TYR A 22 2.50 -5.06 3.28
C TYR A 22 0.97 -5.15 3.33
N ARG A 23 0.40 -5.79 4.37
CA ARG A 23 -1.05 -5.83 4.59
C ARG A 23 -1.64 -4.44 4.83
N THR A 24 -0.92 -3.54 5.50
CA THR A 24 -1.32 -2.14 5.63
C THR A 24 -1.40 -1.46 4.27
N ALA A 25 -0.40 -1.66 3.40
CA ALA A 25 -0.42 -1.15 2.03
C ALA A 25 -1.61 -1.70 1.23
N GLU A 26 -1.93 -2.99 1.37
CA GLU A 26 -3.12 -3.60 0.74
C GLU A 26 -4.44 -3.01 1.26
N ALA A 27 -4.53 -2.72 2.56
CA ALA A 27 -5.70 -2.07 3.14
C ALA A 27 -5.87 -0.64 2.59
N CYS A 28 -4.79 0.12 2.49
CA CYS A 28 -4.80 1.43 1.84
C CYS A 28 -5.21 1.35 0.36
N TYR A 29 -4.72 0.35 -0.38
CA TYR A 29 -5.15 0.11 -1.76
C TYR A 29 -6.66 -0.17 -1.85
N ARG A 30 -7.22 -0.93 -0.91
CA ARG A 30 -8.67 -1.17 -0.82
C ARG A 30 -9.46 0.13 -0.66
N VAL A 31 -8.94 1.11 0.07
CA VAL A 31 -9.58 2.43 0.19
C VAL A 31 -9.63 3.13 -1.17
N LEU A 32 -8.59 3.01 -1.99
CA LEU A 32 -8.62 3.51 -3.38
C LEU A 32 -9.68 2.77 -4.22
N GLU A 33 -9.77 1.45 -4.11
CA GLU A 33 -10.78 0.65 -4.83
C GLU A 33 -12.22 1.06 -4.47
N LEU A 34 -12.47 1.39 -3.20
CA LEU A 34 -13.76 1.90 -2.75
C LEU A 34 -14.04 3.30 -3.30
N ASN A 35 -13.06 4.19 -3.23
CA ASN A 35 -13.19 5.56 -3.75
C ASN A 35 -13.39 5.59 -5.27
N ARG A 36 -12.80 4.65 -6.02
CA ARG A 36 -12.99 4.54 -7.48
C ARG A 36 -14.45 4.34 -7.89
N LYS A 37 -15.28 3.78 -7.02
CA LYS A 37 -16.71 3.54 -7.31
C LYS A 37 -17.60 4.74 -7.03
N LEU A 38 -17.09 5.76 -6.33
CA LEU A 38 -17.89 6.90 -5.86
C LEU A 38 -18.16 7.97 -6.93
N PRO A 39 -17.22 8.31 -7.84
CA PRO A 39 -17.50 9.22 -8.94
C PRO A 39 -18.68 8.70 -9.79
N GLY A 40 -19.78 9.45 -9.81
CA GLY A 40 -21.00 9.09 -10.55
C GLY A 40 -22.16 8.51 -9.72
N ILE A 41 -21.92 8.11 -8.47
CA ILE A 41 -23.00 7.68 -7.53
C ILE A 41 -23.04 8.49 -6.23
N GLY A 42 -21.97 9.23 -5.93
CA GLY A 42 -21.82 9.98 -4.68
C GLY A 42 -22.57 11.31 -4.67
N ASN A 43 -22.89 11.77 -3.46
CA ASN A 43 -23.37 13.13 -3.24
C ASN A 43 -22.30 14.13 -3.75
N PRO A 44 -22.63 15.08 -4.65
CA PRO A 44 -21.69 16.11 -5.11
C PRO A 44 -21.00 16.85 -3.96
N SER A 45 -21.68 17.03 -2.83
CA SER A 45 -21.12 17.68 -1.63
C SER A 45 -20.01 16.86 -0.93
N ALA A 46 -19.86 15.57 -1.24
CA ALA A 46 -18.84 14.70 -0.65
C ALA A 46 -17.57 14.56 -1.52
N VAL A 47 -17.49 15.27 -2.65
CA VAL A 47 -16.37 15.14 -3.61
C VAL A 47 -15.02 15.54 -2.99
N SER A 48 -15.01 16.50 -2.06
CA SER A 48 -13.82 16.89 -1.30
C SER A 48 -13.32 15.77 -0.39
N ASP A 49 -14.23 15.02 0.24
CA ASP A 49 -13.89 13.92 1.14
C ASP A 49 -13.28 12.75 0.37
N VAL A 50 -13.77 12.48 -0.84
CA VAL A 50 -13.17 11.51 -1.77
C VAL A 50 -11.73 11.93 -2.12
N ALA A 51 -11.53 13.21 -2.45
CA ALA A 51 -10.20 13.72 -2.77
C ALA A 51 -9.21 13.54 -1.61
N VAL A 52 -9.63 13.87 -0.38
CA VAL A 52 -8.82 13.72 0.83
C VAL A 52 -8.55 12.23 1.11
N SER A 53 -9.58 11.38 1.07
CA SER A 53 -9.48 9.94 1.32
C SER A 53 -8.46 9.27 0.39
N VAL A 54 -8.51 9.57 -0.90
CA VAL A 54 -7.60 9.03 -1.91
C VAL A 54 -6.15 9.45 -1.67
N ARG A 55 -5.92 10.73 -1.31
CA ARG A 55 -4.57 11.23 -1.00
C ARG A 55 -3.99 10.58 0.25
N LEU A 56 -4.79 10.46 1.31
CA LEU A 56 -4.36 9.80 2.54
C LEU A 56 -4.08 8.31 2.32
N ALA A 57 -4.91 7.63 1.55
CA ALA A 57 -4.72 6.22 1.21
C ALA A 57 -3.43 6.00 0.40
N GLU A 58 -3.16 6.84 -0.60
CA GLU A 58 -1.92 6.74 -1.39
C GLU A 58 -0.68 6.98 -0.53
N ALA A 59 -0.66 8.05 0.28
CA ALA A 59 0.45 8.35 1.16
C ALA A 59 0.69 7.24 2.21
N GLY A 60 -0.39 6.71 2.80
CA GLY A 60 -0.33 5.60 3.74
C GLY A 60 0.19 4.31 3.10
N LEU A 61 -0.20 4.04 1.85
CA LEU A 61 0.31 2.92 1.07
C LEU A 61 1.81 3.04 0.83
N GLN A 62 2.30 4.18 0.36
CA GLN A 62 3.74 4.38 0.12
C GLN A 62 4.54 4.27 1.43
N SER A 63 4.05 4.90 2.49
CA SER A 63 4.67 4.83 3.83
C SER A 63 4.82 3.39 4.30
N ALA A 64 3.76 2.58 4.16
CA ALA A 64 3.80 1.18 4.52
C ALA A 64 4.76 0.37 3.63
N LEU A 65 4.81 0.65 2.32
CA LEU A 65 5.77 -0.02 1.42
C LEU A 65 7.23 0.28 1.75
N TYR A 66 7.57 1.48 2.24
CA TYR A 66 8.92 1.75 2.74
C TYR A 66 9.28 0.88 3.94
N ASN A 67 8.32 0.59 4.83
CA ASN A 67 8.53 -0.33 5.95
C ASN A 67 8.72 -1.79 5.48
N VAL A 68 8.11 -2.19 4.35
CA VAL A 68 8.40 -3.48 3.71
C VAL A 68 9.85 -3.51 3.22
N ASP A 69 10.29 -2.46 2.52
CA ASP A 69 11.65 -2.35 1.98
C ASP A 69 12.71 -2.43 3.09
N ILE A 70 12.49 -1.71 4.21
CA ILE A 70 13.39 -1.74 5.38
C ILE A 70 13.51 -3.16 5.95
N ASN A 71 12.39 -3.85 6.20
CA ASN A 71 12.44 -5.21 6.73
C ASN A 71 13.12 -6.19 5.76
N CYS A 72 12.90 -6.04 4.45
CA CYS A 72 13.54 -6.87 3.44
C CYS A 72 15.07 -6.78 3.46
N ASN A 73 15.64 -5.63 3.85
CA ASN A 73 17.09 -5.47 3.93
C ASN A 73 17.76 -6.32 5.03
N TYR A 74 16.99 -6.81 6.00
CA TYR A 74 17.48 -7.65 7.10
C TYR A 74 17.15 -9.15 6.92
N ILE A 75 16.38 -9.51 5.90
CA ILE A 75 15.98 -10.88 5.59
C ILE A 75 17.01 -11.51 4.64
N LYS A 76 17.53 -12.68 5.02
CA LYS A 76 18.53 -13.43 4.22
C LYS A 76 17.92 -14.29 3.12
N ASP A 77 16.62 -14.56 3.21
CA ASP A 77 15.88 -15.32 2.21
C ASP A 77 15.66 -14.45 0.95
N GLU A 78 16.46 -14.72 -0.09
CA GLU A 78 16.42 -13.96 -1.33
C GLU A 78 15.09 -14.13 -2.09
N ASP A 79 14.49 -15.32 -2.06
CA ASP A 79 13.25 -15.57 -2.79
C ASP A 79 12.09 -14.82 -2.12
N TYR A 80 12.08 -14.80 -0.79
CA TYR A 80 11.13 -13.99 -0.02
C TYR A 80 11.29 -12.49 -0.34
N THR A 81 12.50 -11.96 -0.30
CA THR A 81 12.74 -10.53 -0.57
C THR A 81 12.46 -10.16 -2.02
N LYS A 82 12.81 -11.00 -3.00
CA LYS A 82 12.47 -10.81 -4.42
C LYS A 82 10.95 -10.76 -4.62
N LYS A 83 10.22 -11.70 -4.01
CA LYS A 83 8.74 -11.72 -4.05
C LYS A 83 8.15 -10.41 -3.53
N TYR A 84 8.53 -9.99 -2.32
CA TYR A 84 7.95 -8.79 -1.70
C TYR A 84 8.35 -7.49 -2.42
N ARG A 85 9.57 -7.38 -2.93
CA ARG A 85 9.99 -6.23 -3.75
C ARG A 85 9.18 -6.13 -5.04
N ALA A 86 8.96 -7.25 -5.74
CA ALA A 86 8.11 -7.28 -6.93
C ALA A 86 6.65 -6.91 -6.62
N GLN A 87 6.11 -7.46 -5.53
CA GLN A 87 4.77 -7.15 -5.04
C GLN A 87 4.60 -5.67 -4.67
N ARG A 88 5.60 -5.09 -4.00
CA ARG A 88 5.69 -3.67 -3.65
C ARG A 88 5.66 -2.78 -4.88
N VAL A 89 6.48 -3.04 -5.90
CA VAL A 89 6.47 -2.28 -7.16
C VAL A 89 5.10 -2.35 -7.84
N LYS A 90 4.53 -3.55 -7.96
CA LYS A 90 3.22 -3.76 -8.58
C LYS A 90 2.10 -3.02 -7.84
N LEU A 91 2.10 -3.06 -6.51
CA LEU A 91 1.07 -2.42 -5.70
C LEU A 91 1.17 -0.88 -5.76
N ALA A 92 2.39 -0.33 -5.68
CA ALA A 92 2.64 1.10 -5.80
C ALA A 92 2.16 1.65 -7.15
N GLU A 93 2.47 0.96 -8.25
CA GLU A 93 2.06 1.42 -9.58
C GLU A 93 0.54 1.35 -9.77
N LYS A 94 -0.09 0.27 -9.31
CA LYS A 94 -1.55 0.15 -9.31
C LYS A 94 -2.22 1.26 -8.51
N ALA A 95 -1.66 1.60 -7.34
CA ALA A 95 -2.18 2.65 -6.49
C ALA A 95 -2.05 4.03 -7.14
N ARG A 96 -0.89 4.33 -7.74
CA ARG A 96 -0.63 5.58 -8.46
C ARG A 96 -1.62 5.79 -9.60
N LEU A 97 -1.76 4.80 -10.48
CA LEU A 97 -2.69 4.86 -11.61
C LEU A 97 -4.13 5.07 -11.17
N MET A 98 -4.56 4.34 -10.13
CA MET A 98 -5.91 4.46 -9.58
C MET A 98 -6.14 5.83 -8.90
N GLN A 99 -5.15 6.33 -8.17
CA GLN A 99 -5.21 7.66 -7.56
C GLN A 99 -5.31 8.76 -8.63
N GLU A 100 -4.57 8.64 -9.73
CA GLU A 100 -4.65 9.59 -10.85
C GLU A 100 -6.03 9.57 -11.50
N GLU A 101 -6.58 8.38 -11.76
CA GLU A 101 -7.93 8.20 -12.28
C GLU A 101 -8.98 8.88 -11.41
N ILE A 102 -8.98 8.62 -10.10
CA ILE A 102 -9.99 9.16 -9.18
C ILE A 102 -9.86 10.69 -9.05
N ILE A 103 -8.63 11.20 -8.93
CA ILE A 103 -8.40 12.64 -8.80
C ILE A 103 -8.78 13.38 -10.09
N CYS A 104 -8.59 12.77 -11.26
CA CYS A 104 -9.06 13.33 -12.52
C CYS A 104 -10.59 13.49 -12.50
N ALA A 105 -11.32 12.43 -12.14
CA ALA A 105 -12.78 12.47 -12.04
C ALA A 105 -13.28 13.52 -11.01
N VAL A 106 -12.66 13.56 -9.83
CA VAL A 106 -12.94 14.56 -8.78
C VAL A 106 -12.77 15.99 -9.30
N ARG A 107 -11.71 16.27 -10.05
CA ARG A 107 -11.46 17.61 -10.62
C ARG A 107 -12.54 18.01 -11.62
N THR A 108 -12.95 17.09 -12.49
CA THR A 108 -14.05 17.34 -13.43
C THR A 108 -15.35 17.67 -12.68
N MET A 109 -15.66 16.95 -11.61
CA MET A 109 -16.86 17.18 -10.80
C MET A 109 -16.83 18.51 -10.02
N LEU A 110 -15.65 19.03 -9.68
CA LEU A 110 -15.49 20.32 -8.98
C LEU A 110 -15.58 21.54 -9.92
N GLN A 111 -15.42 21.33 -11.23
CA GLN A 111 -15.43 22.39 -12.25
C GLN A 111 -16.77 22.55 -12.96
N GLY A 112 -17.69 21.59 -12.80
CA GLY A 112 -19.06 21.65 -13.30
C GLY A 112 -20.01 22.19 -12.24
#